data_AF-A0AAN6EE24-F1
#
_entry.id   AF-A0AAN6EE24-F1
#
_cell.length_a   1.000
_cell.length_b   1.000
_cell.length_c   1.000
_cell.angle_alpha   90.00
_cell.angle_beta   90.00
_cell.angle_gamma   90.00
#
_symmetry.space_group_name_H-M   'P 1'
#
loop_
_entity.id
_entity.type
_entity.pdbx_description
1 polymer ?
#
loop_
_entity_poly.entity_id
_entity_poly.type
_entity_poly.pdbx_seq_one_letter_code
_entity_poly.pdbx_strand_id
1 'polypeptide(L)'
;MAPHAIGAAHTERIVHDDPRHPLYLGTWKQSKKPDVQDFVYDDFEEPHRKRQKAILNKHPEVRSLYGNEPLTAFIGALATAVQLAVAYKIGCVWTDMHWSVVLAIAYFVGGTLSALYGVIIHEAGHNLVFKMGLLN
;
A
#
# COMPACT_ATOMS: atom_id res chain seq x y z
N MET A 1 -6.12 31.71 42.85
CA MET A 1 -5.96 31.22 41.47
C MET A 1 -4.50 30.80 41.34
N ALA A 2 -4.19 29.57 41.73
CA ALA A 2 -2.83 29.03 41.70
C ALA A 2 -2.65 28.17 40.43
N PRO A 3 -1.51 28.27 39.74
CA PRO A 3 -1.27 27.52 38.51
C PRO A 3 -1.17 26.02 38.81
N HIS A 4 -1.95 25.22 38.07
CA HIS A 4 -1.84 23.77 38.07
C HIS A 4 -0.44 23.38 37.58
N ALA A 5 0.38 22.86 38.48
CA ALA A 5 1.63 22.20 38.14
C ALA A 5 1.31 20.96 37.30
N ILE A 6 1.70 20.99 36.02
CA ILE A 6 1.76 19.80 35.18
C ILE A 6 2.94 18.99 35.70
N GLY A 7 2.66 18.13 36.69
CA GLY A 7 3.60 17.10 37.11
C GLY A 7 3.92 16.24 35.90
N ALA A 8 5.19 16.23 35.52
CA ALA A 8 5.72 15.25 34.57
C ALA A 8 5.52 13.87 35.19
N ALA A 9 4.36 13.26 34.91
CA ALA A 9 4.14 11.85 35.19
C ALA A 9 5.16 11.09 34.35
N HIS A 10 6.22 10.64 35.02
CA HIS A 10 7.05 9.57 34.50
C HIS A 10 6.14 8.35 34.42
N THR A 11 5.43 8.20 33.30
CA THR A 11 4.68 6.99 33.00
C THR A 11 5.74 5.90 32.87
N GLU A 12 5.98 5.17 33.96
CA GLU A 12 6.61 3.86 33.87
C GLU A 12 5.84 3.11 32.79
N ARG A 13 6.54 2.78 31.69
CA ARG A 13 5.94 2.02 30.60
C ARG A 13 5.75 0.61 31.15
N ILE A 14 4.62 0.36 31.81
CA ILE A 14 4.25 -0.98 32.28
C ILE A 14 4.20 -1.84 31.01
N VAL A 15 5.21 -2.69 30.84
CA VAL A 15 5.27 -3.63 29.73
C VAL A 15 4.22 -4.68 30.03
N HIS A 16 2.99 -4.45 29.57
CA HIS A 16 1.97 -5.47 29.58
C HIS A 16 2.37 -6.57 28.60
N ASP A 17 2.45 -7.80 29.10
CA ASP A 17 2.65 -8.98 28.27
C ASP A 17 1.52 -9.04 27.25
N ASP A 18 1.87 -8.95 25.97
CA ASP A 18 0.91 -8.82 24.90
C ASP A 18 0.35 -10.20 24.55
N PRO A 19 -0.92 -10.51 24.87
CA PRO A 19 -1.49 -11.83 24.65
C PRO A 19 -1.59 -12.18 23.15
N ARG A 20 -1.33 -11.22 22.25
CA ARG A 20 -1.31 -11.41 20.80
C ARG A 20 0.03 -11.99 20.30
N HIS A 21 1.07 -12.01 21.13
CA HIS A 21 2.37 -12.62 20.81
C HIS A 21 2.30 -14.17 20.75
N PRO A 22 3.08 -14.87 19.90
CA PRO A 22 3.97 -14.37 18.86
C PRO A 22 3.32 -14.18 17.48
N LEU A 23 2.15 -14.79 17.26
CA LEU A 23 1.64 -14.97 15.91
C LEU A 23 0.76 -13.80 15.43
N TYR A 24 0.24 -12.94 16.33
CA TYR A 24 -0.60 -11.78 16.01
C TYR A 24 -1.66 -12.09 14.93
N LEU A 25 -2.37 -13.22 15.07
CA LEU A 25 -3.26 -13.80 14.04
C LEU A 25 -4.68 -13.21 13.99
N GLY A 26 -5.00 -12.25 14.84
CA GLY A 26 -6.36 -11.69 14.94
C GLY A 26 -7.33 -12.53 15.75
N THR A 27 -6.87 -13.63 16.37
CA THR A 27 -7.69 -14.51 17.21
C THR A 27 -7.92 -13.96 18.62
N TRP A 28 -7.43 -12.76 18.92
CA TRP A 28 -7.68 -12.12 20.21
C TRP A 28 -9.12 -11.65 20.28
N LYS A 29 -9.65 -11.63 21.51
CA LYS A 29 -10.96 -11.06 21.80
C LYS A 29 -10.90 -9.58 21.42
N GLN A 30 -11.59 -9.21 20.34
CA GLN A 30 -11.75 -7.81 19.97
C GLN A 30 -12.41 -7.07 21.13
N SER A 31 -12.11 -5.78 21.28
CA SER A 31 -12.87 -4.94 22.20
C SER A 31 -14.34 -5.05 21.80
N LYS A 32 -15.18 -5.54 22.73
CA LYS A 32 -16.63 -5.49 22.53
C LYS A 32 -16.95 -4.02 22.34
N LYS A 33 -17.76 -3.66 21.32
CA LYS A 33 -18.42 -2.35 21.31
C LYS A 33 -19.12 -2.20 22.67
N PRO A 34 -18.67 -1.29 23.54
CA PRO A 34 -19.33 -1.11 24.79
C PRO A 34 -20.65 -0.37 24.52
N ASP A 35 -21.65 -0.58 25.36
CA ASP A 35 -22.98 0.02 25.23
C ASP A 35 -22.99 1.52 25.59
N VAL A 36 -21.80 2.13 25.66
CA VAL A 36 -21.57 3.53 26.00
C VAL A 36 -21.35 4.32 24.72
N GLN A 37 -21.96 5.51 24.67
CA GLN A 37 -21.79 6.53 23.61
C GLN A 37 -20.40 7.19 23.63
N ASP A 38 -19.37 6.52 24.14
CA ASP A 38 -18.03 7.08 24.35
C ASP A 38 -16.95 6.28 23.60
N PHE A 39 -15.79 6.90 23.37
CA PHE A 39 -14.68 6.28 22.67
C PHE A 39 -14.09 5.11 23.47
N VAL A 40 -13.77 4.03 22.76
CA VAL A 40 -13.04 2.89 23.32
C VAL A 40 -11.55 3.12 23.12
N TYR A 41 -10.82 3.26 24.21
CA TYR A 41 -9.36 3.37 24.19
C TYR A 41 -8.74 1.97 24.31
N ASP A 42 -7.68 1.73 23.55
CA ASP A 42 -6.85 0.53 23.64
C ASP A 42 -5.42 0.96 23.97
N ASP A 43 -4.89 0.42 25.07
CA ASP A 43 -3.53 0.71 25.56
C ASP A 43 -2.47 -0.21 24.92
N PHE A 44 -2.89 -1.17 24.10
CA PHE A 44 -1.97 -2.08 23.43
C PHE A 44 -1.24 -1.40 22.25
N GLU A 45 0.09 -1.58 22.19
CA GLU A 45 0.90 -1.14 21.04
C GLU A 45 0.41 -1.72 19.70
N GLU A 46 0.70 -1.03 18.60
CA GLU A 46 0.30 -1.43 17.25
C GLU A 46 0.76 -2.86 16.89
N PRO A 47 -0.19 -3.79 16.60
CA PRO A 47 0.15 -5.19 16.36
C PRO A 47 0.95 -5.39 15.07
N HIS A 48 0.86 -4.47 14.09
CA HIS A 48 1.55 -4.58 12.81
C HIS A 48 3.08 -4.57 12.94
N ARG A 49 3.64 -3.68 13.77
CA ARG A 49 5.10 -3.63 14.02
C ARG A 49 5.61 -4.88 14.71
N LYS A 50 4.88 -5.40 15.70
CA LYS A 50 5.25 -6.63 16.40
C LYS A 50 5.18 -7.84 15.46
N ARG A 51 4.15 -7.93 14.63
CA ARG A 51 4.02 -8.99 13.61
C ARG A 51 5.13 -8.91 12.57
N GLN A 52 5.48 -7.71 12.09
CA GLN A 52 6.61 -7.52 11.17
C GLN A 52 7.91 -8.06 11.77
N LYS A 53 8.21 -7.73 13.03
CA LYS A 53 9.40 -8.23 13.74
C LYS A 53 9.39 -9.75 13.87
N ALA A 54 8.25 -10.34 14.25
CA ALA A 54 8.10 -11.79 14.35
C ALA A 54 8.32 -12.50 13.01
N ILE A 55 7.76 -11.97 11.91
CA ILE A 55 7.97 -12.50 10.55
C ILE A 55 9.45 -12.39 10.17
N LEU A 56 10.08 -11.23 10.35
CA LEU A 56 11.49 -11.02 9.97
C LEU A 56 12.47 -11.88 10.79
N ASN A 57 12.14 -12.21 12.04
CA ASN A 57 12.95 -13.11 12.84
C ASN A 57 12.86 -14.57 12.34
N LYS A 58 11.67 -14.99 11.89
CA LYS A 58 11.44 -16.34 11.38
C LYS A 58 11.88 -16.50 9.92
N HIS A 59 11.79 -15.43 9.14
CA HIS A 59 12.04 -15.36 7.70
C HIS A 59 12.99 -14.19 7.37
N PRO A 60 14.28 -14.27 7.76
CA PRO A 60 15.25 -13.21 7.50
C PRO A 60 15.47 -12.95 6.00
N GLU A 61 15.22 -13.95 5.15
CA GLU A 61 15.29 -13.85 3.68
C GLU A 61 14.34 -12.78 3.12
N VAL A 62 13.26 -12.44 3.82
CA VAL A 62 12.32 -11.40 3.37
C VAL A 62 13.01 -10.04 3.27
N ARG A 63 14.05 -9.78 4.06
CA ARG A 63 14.79 -8.50 4.00
C ARG A 63 15.50 -8.29 2.67
N SER A 64 15.89 -9.35 1.98
CA SER A 64 16.54 -9.21 0.67
C SER A 64 15.57 -8.81 -0.44
N LEU A 65 14.27 -8.91 -0.19
CA LEU A 65 13.22 -8.48 -1.12
C LEU A 65 12.91 -6.98 -1.00
N TYR A 66 13.47 -6.30 0.01
CA TYR A 66 13.24 -4.87 0.20
C TYR A 66 14.16 -4.07 -0.73
N GLY A 67 13.60 -3.10 -1.42
CA GLY A 67 14.38 -2.22 -2.26
C GLY A 67 13.53 -1.44 -3.24
N ASN A 68 14.23 -0.74 -4.13
CA ASN A 68 13.62 -0.06 -5.25
C ASN A 68 13.60 -0.97 -6.48
N GLU A 69 12.52 -0.92 -7.25
CA GLU A 69 12.33 -1.66 -8.49
C GLU A 69 12.24 -0.71 -9.69
N PRO A 70 13.39 -0.30 -10.27
CA PRO A 70 13.43 0.67 -11.37
C PRO A 70 12.84 0.11 -12.67
N LEU A 71 12.69 -1.21 -12.83
CA LEU A 71 12.01 -1.78 -14.00
C LEU A 71 10.54 -1.35 -14.06
N THR A 72 9.93 -1.00 -12.92
CA THR A 72 8.57 -0.46 -12.86
C THR A 72 8.40 0.76 -13.77
N ALA A 73 9.39 1.66 -13.82
CA ALA A 73 9.36 2.82 -14.71
C ALA A 73 9.46 2.43 -16.19
N PHE A 74 10.31 1.45 -16.52
CA PHE A 74 10.43 0.94 -17.88
C PHE A 74 9.12 0.28 -18.35
N ILE A 75 8.48 -0.51 -17.48
CA ILE A 75 7.17 -1.11 -17.74
C ILE A 75 6.11 -0.02 -17.98
N GLY A 76 6.10 1.05 -17.19
CA GLY A 76 5.20 2.18 -17.39
C GLY A 76 5.42 2.90 -18.73
N ALA A 77 6.67 3.17 -19.08
CA ALA A 77 7.03 3.77 -20.37
C ALA A 77 6.62 2.88 -21.55
N LEU A 78 6.86 1.57 -21.46
CA LEU A 78 6.45 0.60 -22.46
C LEU A 78 4.92 0.52 -22.60
N ALA A 79 4.21 0.46 -21.47
CA ALA A 79 2.74 0.48 -21.47
C ALA A 79 2.20 1.75 -22.15
N THR A 80 2.86 2.90 -21.95
CA THR A 80 2.46 4.18 -22.55
C THR A 80 2.68 4.15 -24.05
N ALA A 81 3.84 3.66 -24.47
CA ALA A 81 4.16 3.48 -25.88
C ALA A 81 3.15 2.55 -26.58
N VAL A 82 2.74 1.45 -25.93
CA VAL A 82 1.71 0.55 -26.46
C VAL A 82 0.36 1.25 -26.58
N GLN A 83 -0.11 1.97 -25.55
CA GLN A 83 -1.38 2.72 -25.64
C GLN A 83 -1.36 3.75 -26.77
N LEU A 84 -0.27 4.51 -26.91
CA LEU A 84 -0.11 5.48 -27.99
C LEU A 84 -0.07 4.81 -29.37
N ALA A 85 0.64 3.68 -29.50
CA ALA A 85 0.70 2.94 -30.75
C ALA A 85 -0.68 2.39 -31.16
N VAL A 86 -1.44 1.84 -30.23
CA VAL A 86 -2.81 1.37 -30.48
C VAL A 86 -3.72 2.54 -30.86
N ALA A 87 -3.66 3.64 -30.11
CA ALA A 87 -4.44 4.84 -30.41
C ALA A 87 -4.11 5.41 -31.81
N TYR A 88 -2.83 5.49 -32.17
CA TYR A 88 -2.39 5.92 -33.50
C TYR A 88 -2.87 4.98 -34.60
N LYS A 89 -2.76 3.66 -34.40
CA LYS A 89 -3.22 2.68 -35.39
C LYS A 89 -4.71 2.80 -35.65
N ILE A 90 -5.53 2.88 -34.59
CA ILE A 90 -6.98 3.02 -34.73
C ILE A 90 -7.35 4.40 -35.30
N GLY A 91 -6.74 5.48 -34.81
CA GLY A 91 -7.13 6.84 -35.16
C GLY A 91 -6.60 7.36 -36.50
N CYS A 92 -5.47 6.82 -36.99
CA CYS A 92 -4.81 7.35 -38.19
C CYS A 92 -4.62 6.31 -39.31
N VAL A 93 -4.58 5.01 -39.00
CA VAL A 93 -4.25 3.96 -39.98
C VAL A 93 -5.45 3.08 -40.32
N TRP A 94 -6.26 2.72 -39.32
CA TRP A 94 -7.41 1.83 -39.43
C TRP A 94 -8.71 2.58 -39.13
N THR A 95 -8.93 3.66 -39.87
CA THR A 95 -10.07 4.57 -39.65
C THR A 95 -11.42 3.95 -39.96
N ASP A 96 -11.46 2.92 -40.81
CA ASP A 96 -12.70 2.26 -41.23
C ASP A 96 -13.12 1.10 -40.31
N MET A 97 -12.48 0.99 -39.14
CA MET A 97 -12.74 -0.09 -38.20
C MET A 97 -14.11 0.06 -37.53
N HIS A 98 -14.88 -1.03 -37.49
CA HIS A 98 -16.20 -1.03 -36.87
C HIS A 98 -16.11 -0.69 -35.37
N TRP A 99 -17.00 0.18 -34.90
CA TRP A 99 -16.97 0.71 -33.53
C TRP A 99 -17.00 -0.37 -32.44
N SER A 100 -17.69 -1.49 -32.66
CA SER A 100 -17.69 -2.59 -31.68
C SER A 100 -16.29 -3.18 -31.46
N VAL A 101 -15.46 -3.24 -32.50
CA VAL A 101 -14.08 -3.73 -32.42
C VAL A 101 -13.21 -2.71 -31.68
N VAL A 102 -13.39 -1.42 -31.98
CA VAL A 102 -12.70 -0.33 -31.28
C VAL A 102 -13.01 -0.37 -29.77
N LEU A 103 -14.29 -0.53 -29.41
CA LEU A 103 -14.72 -0.63 -28.01
C LEU A 103 -14.17 -1.88 -27.33
N ALA A 104 -14.15 -3.02 -28.02
CA ALA A 104 -13.55 -4.24 -27.48
C ALA A 104 -12.05 -4.05 -27.20
N ILE A 105 -11.30 -3.48 -28.14
CA ILE A 105 -9.87 -3.18 -27.95
C ILE A 105 -9.67 -2.20 -26.79
N ALA A 106 -10.44 -1.11 -26.75
CA ALA A 106 -10.35 -0.12 -25.67
C ALA A 106 -10.64 -0.74 -24.31
N TYR A 107 -11.64 -1.61 -24.21
CA TYR A 107 -11.99 -2.27 -22.95
C TYR A 107 -10.92 -3.26 -22.51
N PHE A 108 -10.52 -4.20 -23.38
CA PHE A 108 -9.57 -5.24 -22.99
C PHE A 108 -8.15 -4.70 -22.89
N VAL A 109 -7.64 -4.01 -23.92
CA VAL A 109 -6.27 -3.50 -23.91
C VAL A 109 -6.16 -2.25 -23.03
N GLY A 110 -7.04 -1.28 -23.26
CA GLY A 110 -7.02 -0.02 -22.50
C GLY A 110 -7.37 -0.23 -21.02
N GLY A 111 -8.35 -1.07 -20.71
CA GLY A 111 -8.71 -1.43 -19.33
C GLY A 111 -7.58 -2.16 -18.61
N THR A 112 -6.96 -3.17 -19.23
CA THR A 112 -5.82 -3.88 -18.61
C THR A 112 -4.63 -2.95 -18.36
N LEU A 113 -4.27 -2.10 -19.33
CA LEU A 113 -3.17 -1.15 -19.14
C LEU A 113 -3.50 -0.06 -18.11
N SER A 114 -4.76 0.37 -18.02
CA SER A 114 -5.22 1.29 -16.97
C SER A 114 -5.08 0.67 -15.57
N ALA A 115 -5.46 -0.60 -15.42
CA ALA A 115 -5.28 -1.33 -14.15
C ALA A 115 -3.80 -1.47 -13.79
N LEU A 116 -2.92 -1.75 -14.77
CA LEU A 116 -1.47 -1.79 -14.60
C LEU A 116 -0.92 -0.45 -14.08
N TYR A 117 -1.36 0.68 -14.63
CA TYR A 117 -0.94 1.99 -14.13
C TYR A 117 -1.37 2.26 -12.69
N GLY A 118 -2.51 1.75 -12.25
CA GLY A 118 -2.92 1.83 -10.84
C GLY A 118 -1.86 1.25 -9.90
N VAL A 119 -1.27 0.10 -10.28
CA VAL A 119 -0.18 -0.52 -9.53
C VAL A 119 1.12 0.29 -9.63
N ILE A 120 1.48 0.75 -10.83
CA ILE A 120 2.69 1.55 -11.04
C ILE A 120 2.66 2.84 -10.20
N ILE A 121 1.53 3.55 -10.21
CA ILE A 121 1.33 4.78 -9.43
C ILE A 121 1.35 4.48 -7.94
N HIS A 122 0.76 3.36 -7.51
CA HIS A 122 0.82 2.92 -6.11
C HIS A 122 2.26 2.71 -5.64
N GLU A 123 3.07 1.98 -6.41
CA GLU A 123 4.49 1.73 -6.11
C GLU A 123 5.32 3.03 -6.13
N ALA A 124 5.06 3.91 -7.09
CA ALA A 124 5.67 5.24 -7.17
C ALA A 124 5.32 6.10 -5.94
N GLY A 125 4.06 6.05 -5.49
CA GLY A 125 3.61 6.73 -4.27
C GLY A 125 4.29 6.22 -3.00
N HIS A 126 4.78 4.97 -3.01
CA HIS A 126 5.61 4.42 -1.94
C HIS A 126 7.11 4.75 -2.07
N ASN A 127 7.51 5.53 -3.07
CA ASN A 127 8.90 5.81 -3.42
C ASN A 127 9.73 4.53 -3.67
N LEU A 128 9.09 3.50 -4.22
CA LEU A 128 9.70 2.19 -4.48
C LEU A 128 10.21 2.03 -5.90
N VAL A 129 10.02 3.00 -6.80
CA VAL A 129 10.51 2.91 -8.19
C VAL A 129 11.99 3.28 -8.27
N PHE A 130 12.38 4.42 -7.70
CA PHE A 130 13.76 4.91 -7.74
C PHE A 130 14.29 5.26 -6.36
N LYS A 131 15.61 5.16 -6.18
CA LYS A 131 16.29 5.59 -4.94
C LYS A 131 16.12 7.07 -4.65
N MET A 132 16.06 7.91 -5.70
CA MET A 132 15.85 9.34 -5.56
C MET A 132 14.35 9.64 -5.55
N GLY A 133 13.83 10.14 -4.44
CA GLY A 133 12.39 10.42 -4.27
C GLY A 133 11.81 11.31 -5.38
N LEU A 134 12.57 12.30 -5.86
CA LEU A 134 12.14 13.20 -6.94
C LEU A 134 11.88 12.49 -8.29
N LEU A 135 12.47 11.31 -8.53
CA LEU A 135 12.26 10.56 -9.77
C LEU A 135 11.07 9.60 -9.73
N ASN A 136 10.50 9.36 -8.54
CA ASN A 136 9.33 8.49 -8.39
C ASN A 136 8.06 9.23 -8.80
#